data_AF-A0A7S9KPP6-F1
#
_entry.id   AF-A0A7S9KPP6-F1
#
_cell.length_a   1.000
_cell.length_b   1.000
_cell.length_c   1.000
_cell.angle_alpha   90.00
_cell.angle_beta   90.00
_cell.angle_gamma   90.00
#
_symmetry.space_group_name_H-M   'P 1'
#
loop_
_entity.id
_entity.type
_entity.pdbx_description
1 polymer ?
#
loop_
_entity_poly.entity_id
_entity_poly.type
_entity_poly.pdbx_seq_one_letter_code
_entity_poly.pdbx_strand_id
1 'polypeptide(L)'
;MGFTDFLSDAGLNLLNNWVQTRSYITGYSATQADVACFKALKSSPDAEKFPHAARWYKHIATFEDEFASLSGDASKPYTVYGPDVSEVTLNPAKAPAAEDDDDDVDLFGSDDEEDGEAARVREERLAEYRKKKEAKPKTIAKSVVTLDVKPWDDETDMKALEEAVRGIEKDGLVWGASKLIPVGFGIKKLQINLVIEDEKISLAELEEEIQEFEDFVQSTDVAAMQKL
;
A
#
# COMPACT_ATOMS: atom_id res chain seq x y z
N MET A 1 -8.02 8.16 -4.81
CA MET A 1 -9.26 8.52 -5.53
C MET A 1 -10.41 8.35 -4.55
N GLY A 2 -11.02 9.45 -4.08
CA GLY A 2 -12.07 9.42 -3.05
C GLY A 2 -13.44 8.96 -3.58
N PHE A 3 -14.51 9.32 -2.88
CA PHE A 3 -15.88 8.93 -3.24
C PHE A 3 -16.21 9.32 -4.69
N THR A 4 -16.66 8.36 -5.48
CA THR A 4 -16.88 8.56 -6.93
C THR A 4 -18.24 9.15 -7.24
N ASP A 5 -19.31 8.63 -6.61
CA ASP A 5 -20.69 9.12 -6.74
C ASP A 5 -21.60 8.48 -5.68
N PHE A 6 -22.41 9.25 -4.96
CA PHE A 6 -23.38 8.73 -3.98
C PHE A 6 -24.77 8.44 -4.55
N LEU A 7 -25.00 8.66 -5.85
CA LEU A 7 -26.28 8.36 -6.51
C LEU A 7 -26.39 6.89 -6.94
N SER A 8 -25.27 6.18 -7.04
CA SER A 8 -25.22 4.76 -7.39
C SER A 8 -25.12 3.86 -6.16
N ASP A 9 -25.71 2.66 -6.24
CA ASP A 9 -25.58 1.62 -5.20
C ASP A 9 -24.12 1.25 -4.93
N ALA A 10 -23.24 1.36 -5.94
CA ALA A 10 -21.81 1.10 -5.81
C ALA A 10 -21.11 2.12 -4.91
N GLY A 11 -21.41 3.41 -5.06
CA GLY A 11 -20.79 4.43 -4.20
C GLY A 11 -21.46 4.57 -2.84
N LEU A 12 -22.75 4.22 -2.70
CA LEU A 12 -23.38 4.06 -1.39
C LEU A 12 -22.78 2.89 -0.62
N ASN A 13 -22.45 1.77 -1.28
CA ASN A 13 -21.68 0.68 -0.68
C ASN A 13 -20.30 1.16 -0.20
N LEU A 14 -19.60 1.94 -1.03
CA LEU A 14 -18.30 2.50 -0.67
C LEU A 14 -18.39 3.37 0.59
N LEU A 15 -19.39 4.25 0.66
CA LEU A 15 -19.67 5.07 1.84
C LEU A 15 -19.99 4.20 3.05
N ASN A 16 -20.87 3.21 2.89
CA ASN A 16 -21.29 2.33 3.98
C ASN A 16 -20.09 1.60 4.61
N ASN A 17 -19.18 1.09 3.78
CA ASN A 17 -17.97 0.42 4.27
C ASN A 17 -17.00 1.43 4.90
N TRP A 18 -16.88 2.63 4.33
CA TRP A 18 -16.03 3.69 4.89
C TRP A 18 -16.44 4.10 6.31
N VAL A 19 -17.74 4.33 6.51
CA VAL A 19 -18.29 4.75 7.81
C VAL A 19 -18.61 3.58 8.73
N GLN A 20 -18.24 2.37 8.36
CA GLN A 20 -18.34 1.20 9.24
C GLN A 20 -17.35 1.33 10.40
N THR A 21 -16.09 1.65 10.09
CA THR A 21 -15.00 1.80 11.07
C THR A 21 -14.78 3.25 11.51
N ARG A 22 -15.42 4.21 10.84
CA ARG A 22 -15.22 5.65 11.05
C ARG A 22 -16.54 6.34 11.39
N SER A 23 -16.52 7.20 12.40
CA SER A 23 -17.69 8.00 12.79
C SER A 23 -17.89 9.24 11.91
N TYR A 24 -16.84 9.70 11.24
CA TYR A 24 -16.81 10.89 10.37
C TYR A 24 -16.00 10.60 9.11
N ILE A 25 -16.19 11.40 8.06
CA ILE A 25 -15.47 11.25 6.79
C ILE A 25 -13.98 11.52 6.96
N THR A 26 -13.61 12.52 7.78
CA THR A 26 -12.22 12.80 8.14
C THR A 26 -12.08 13.13 9.62
N GLY A 27 -11.06 12.58 10.29
CA GLY A 27 -10.75 12.89 11.68
C GLY A 27 -11.69 12.25 12.70
N TYR A 28 -11.84 12.90 13.85
CA TYR A 28 -12.59 12.40 15.02
C TYR A 28 -13.81 13.27 15.40
N SER A 29 -14.10 14.31 14.62
CA SER A 29 -15.24 15.22 14.81
C SER A 29 -15.89 15.56 13.47
N ALA A 30 -17.10 16.11 13.47
CA ALA A 30 -17.75 16.56 12.24
C ALA A 30 -16.92 17.69 11.59
N THR A 31 -16.70 17.58 10.29
CA THR A 31 -15.89 18.53 9.51
C THR A 31 -16.60 18.94 8.22
N GLN A 32 -16.04 19.92 7.51
CA GLN A 32 -16.52 20.30 6.17
C GLN A 32 -16.51 19.13 5.16
N ALA A 33 -15.70 18.08 5.38
CA ALA A 33 -15.73 16.88 4.56
C ALA A 33 -17.05 16.09 4.72
N ASP A 34 -17.56 15.98 5.94
CA ASP A 34 -18.85 15.37 6.23
C ASP A 34 -19.99 16.18 5.60
N VAL A 35 -19.92 17.51 5.71
CA VAL A 35 -20.89 18.44 5.10
C VAL A 35 -20.92 18.29 3.58
N ALA A 36 -19.74 18.20 2.94
CA ALA A 36 -19.65 18.01 1.50
C ALA A 36 -20.26 16.67 1.05
N CYS A 37 -20.00 15.58 1.79
CA CYS A 37 -20.57 14.28 1.50
C CYS A 37 -22.09 14.26 1.76
N PHE A 38 -22.53 14.88 2.86
CA PHE A 38 -23.94 14.98 3.23
C PHE A 38 -24.75 15.76 2.20
N LYS A 39 -24.24 16.91 1.72
CA LYS A 39 -24.89 17.69 0.65
C LYS A 39 -24.95 16.96 -0.69
N ALA A 40 -24.01 16.05 -0.95
CA ALA A 40 -24.01 15.23 -2.16
C ALA A 40 -25.08 14.12 -2.10
N LEU A 41 -25.44 13.65 -0.90
CA LEU A 41 -26.58 12.77 -0.67
C LEU A 41 -27.88 13.58 -0.65
N LYS A 42 -28.70 13.44 -1.69
CA LYS A 42 -29.99 14.13 -1.78
C LYS A 42 -31.02 13.65 -0.75
N SER A 43 -30.83 12.44 -0.22
CA SER A 43 -31.73 11.79 0.73
C SER A 43 -30.96 10.79 1.57
N SER A 44 -31.53 10.43 2.73
CA SER A 44 -30.99 9.35 3.57
C SER A 44 -30.82 8.06 2.74
N PRO A 45 -29.66 7.39 2.82
CA PRO A 45 -29.49 6.03 2.30
C PRO A 45 -30.51 5.07 2.91
N ASP A 46 -30.85 4.02 2.16
CA ASP A 46 -31.70 2.94 2.63
C ASP A 46 -31.03 2.21 3.80
N ALA A 47 -31.70 2.18 4.97
CA ALA A 47 -31.14 1.60 6.19
C ALA A 47 -31.07 0.06 6.15
N GLU A 48 -31.87 -0.60 5.30
CA GLU A 48 -31.83 -2.05 5.16
C GLU A 48 -30.63 -2.50 4.32
N LYS A 49 -30.27 -1.71 3.29
CA LYS A 49 -29.15 -2.00 2.40
C LYS A 49 -27.82 -1.39 2.89
N PHE A 50 -27.87 -0.21 3.49
CA PHE A 50 -26.70 0.59 3.88
C PHE A 50 -26.82 1.10 5.32
N PRO A 51 -26.82 0.21 6.33
CA PRO A 51 -27.10 0.59 7.72
C PRO A 51 -26.08 1.57 8.29
N HIS A 52 -24.80 1.45 7.93
CA HIS A 52 -23.74 2.33 8.44
C HIS A 52 -23.79 3.71 7.78
N ALA A 53 -24.02 3.77 6.47
CA ALA A 53 -24.23 5.03 5.75
C ALA A 53 -25.48 5.77 6.26
N ALA A 54 -26.58 5.05 6.49
CA ALA A 54 -27.81 5.63 7.03
C ALA A 54 -27.61 6.16 8.47
N ARG A 55 -26.86 5.43 9.32
CA ARG A 55 -26.48 5.90 10.67
C ARG A 55 -25.67 7.19 10.60
N TRP A 56 -24.63 7.20 9.77
CA TRP A 56 -23.77 8.38 9.59
C TRP A 56 -24.57 9.57 9.05
N TYR A 57 -25.44 9.37 8.05
CA TYR A 57 -26.27 10.45 7.50
C TYR A 57 -27.17 11.08 8.56
N LYS A 58 -27.84 10.26 9.40
CA LYS A 58 -28.66 10.76 10.53
C LYS A 58 -27.84 11.49 11.57
N HIS A 59 -26.62 11.03 11.84
CA HIS A 59 -25.69 11.67 12.76
C HIS A 59 -25.24 13.05 12.24
N ILE A 60 -24.88 13.16 10.95
CA ILE A 60 -24.47 14.44 10.37
C ILE A 60 -25.65 15.41 10.23
N ALA A 61 -26.86 14.91 10.01
CA ALA A 61 -28.07 15.74 9.97
C ALA A 61 -28.31 16.51 11.28
N THR A 62 -27.84 16.03 12.44
CA THR A 62 -27.97 16.79 13.70
C THR A 62 -27.06 18.01 13.77
N PHE A 63 -26.06 18.11 12.89
CA PHE A 63 -25.12 19.24 12.81
C PHE A 63 -25.51 20.26 11.73
N GLU A 64 -26.69 20.14 11.09
CA GLU A 64 -27.13 21.02 9.99
C GLU A 64 -27.05 22.51 10.33
N ASP A 65 -27.45 22.88 11.55
CA ASP A 65 -27.40 24.27 12.05
C ASP A 65 -25.97 24.79 12.24
N GLU A 66 -25.00 23.88 12.45
CA GLU A 66 -23.61 24.18 12.76
C GLU A 66 -22.67 24.00 11.55
N PHE A 67 -23.18 23.60 10.38
CA PHE A 67 -22.38 23.37 9.18
C PHE A 67 -21.48 24.55 8.78
N ALA A 68 -21.87 25.78 9.09
CA ALA A 68 -21.08 26.97 8.81
C ALA A 68 -19.87 27.15 9.77
N SER A 69 -19.93 26.57 10.97
CA SER A 69 -18.90 26.68 12.00
C SER A 69 -17.96 25.47 12.09
N LEU A 70 -18.25 24.38 11.36
CA LEU A 70 -17.41 23.18 11.36
C LEU A 70 -16.03 23.47 10.75
N SER A 71 -15.00 22.84 11.32
CA SER A 71 -13.63 22.98 10.86
C SER A 71 -13.40 22.26 9.51
N GLY A 72 -12.51 22.81 8.69
CA GLY A 72 -12.13 22.24 7.39
C GLY A 72 -12.30 23.22 6.23
N ASP A 73 -12.09 22.72 5.02
CA ASP A 73 -12.16 23.49 3.79
C ASP A 73 -13.47 23.19 3.04
N ALA A 74 -14.40 24.14 3.07
CA ALA A 74 -15.71 24.02 2.42
C ALA A 74 -15.64 24.10 0.88
N SER A 75 -14.49 24.47 0.31
CA SER A 75 -14.32 24.57 -1.14
C SER A 75 -13.95 23.22 -1.78
N LYS A 76 -13.63 22.20 -0.99
CA LYS A 76 -13.23 20.89 -1.50
C LYS A 76 -14.45 20.01 -1.80
N PRO A 77 -14.54 19.41 -3.01
CA PRO A 77 -15.63 18.50 -3.33
C PRO A 77 -15.50 17.18 -2.55
N TYR A 78 -16.63 16.52 -2.33
CA TYR A 78 -16.70 15.23 -1.61
C TYR A 78 -15.83 14.14 -2.25
N THR A 79 -15.52 14.26 -3.54
CA THR A 79 -14.70 13.33 -4.32
C THR A 79 -13.23 13.32 -3.94
N VAL A 80 -12.78 14.31 -3.18
CA VAL A 80 -11.42 14.38 -2.61
C VAL A 80 -11.31 13.57 -1.32
N TYR A 81 -12.45 13.27 -0.69
CA TYR A 81 -12.52 12.55 0.57
C TYR A 81 -12.97 11.11 0.34
N GLY A 82 -12.60 10.21 1.26
CA GLY A 82 -12.92 8.79 1.17
C GLY A 82 -11.69 7.91 0.89
N PRO A 83 -11.91 6.63 0.59
CA PRO A 83 -10.83 5.66 0.50
C PRO A 83 -9.90 5.99 -0.63
N ASP A 84 -8.59 6.04 -0.36
CA ASP A 84 -7.63 6.00 -1.46
C ASP A 84 -7.70 4.64 -2.14
N VAL A 85 -7.19 4.51 -3.36
CA VAL A 85 -7.32 3.27 -4.17
C VAL A 85 -6.84 2.01 -3.41
N SER A 86 -5.98 2.19 -2.39
CA SER A 86 -5.48 1.18 -1.47
C SER A 86 -6.46 0.75 -0.35
N GLU A 87 -7.46 1.55 0.00
CA GLU A 87 -8.43 1.20 1.07
C GLU A 87 -9.71 0.53 0.55
N VAL A 88 -9.98 0.59 -0.76
CA VAL A 88 -11.12 -0.13 -1.37
C VAL A 88 -10.92 -1.66 -1.32
N THR A 89 -9.68 -2.13 -1.15
CA THR A 89 -9.36 -3.56 -0.91
C THR A 89 -9.52 -3.99 0.55
N LEU A 90 -9.72 -3.06 1.49
CA LEU A 90 -9.92 -3.35 2.91
C LEU A 90 -11.40 -3.24 3.25
N ASN A 91 -12.18 -4.20 2.73
CA ASN A 91 -13.51 -4.47 3.26
C ASN A 91 -13.33 -5.03 4.69
N PRO A 92 -13.73 -4.33 5.77
CA PRO A 92 -13.48 -4.75 7.15
C PRO A 92 -14.50 -5.80 7.61
N ALA A 93 -14.77 -6.80 6.77
CA ALA A 93 -15.44 -8.04 7.16
C ALA A 93 -14.43 -9.16 7.53
N LYS A 94 -13.12 -8.92 7.43
CA LYS A 94 -12.12 -9.93 7.81
C LYS A 94 -10.86 -9.26 8.40
N ALA A 95 -10.76 -9.30 9.72
CA ALA A 95 -9.50 -9.19 10.46
C ALA A 95 -9.66 -9.98 11.77
N PRO A 96 -8.60 -10.62 12.28
CA PRO A 96 -7.84 -11.68 11.63
C PRO A 96 -7.79 -12.92 12.53
N ALA A 97 -7.87 -14.11 11.94
CA ALA A 97 -7.23 -15.28 12.53
C ALA A 97 -6.16 -15.69 11.52
N ALA A 98 -4.92 -15.69 11.98
CA ALA A 98 -3.82 -16.31 11.28
C ALA A 98 -4.20 -17.76 11.00
N GLU A 99 -4.21 -18.13 9.73
CA GLU A 99 -3.56 -19.35 9.28
C GLU A 99 -3.39 -19.28 7.77
N ASP A 100 -2.24 -19.81 7.39
CA ASP A 100 -1.76 -20.05 6.06
C ASP A 100 -2.73 -21.00 5.31
N ASP A 101 -2.66 -20.93 3.99
CA ASP A 101 -3.17 -21.93 3.04
C ASP A 101 -4.68 -22.05 2.76
N ASP A 102 -4.95 -22.27 1.46
CA ASP A 102 -6.17 -22.79 0.82
C ASP A 102 -7.52 -22.12 1.13
N ASP A 103 -8.01 -21.30 0.18
CA ASP A 103 -9.45 -21.28 -0.16
C ASP A 103 -9.70 -20.47 -1.45
N ASP A 104 -9.36 -21.09 -2.59
CA ASP A 104 -10.08 -20.87 -3.86
C ASP A 104 -11.51 -21.39 -3.68
N VAL A 105 -12.34 -20.63 -2.98
CA VAL A 105 -13.76 -20.95 -2.83
C VAL A 105 -14.46 -20.64 -4.16
N ASP A 106 -14.28 -21.54 -5.13
CA ASP A 106 -15.21 -21.71 -6.23
C ASP A 106 -16.54 -22.24 -5.68
N LEU A 107 -17.35 -21.30 -5.19
CA LEU A 107 -18.73 -21.50 -4.74
C LEU A 107 -19.70 -21.90 -5.87
N PHE A 108 -19.20 -22.19 -7.09
CA PHE A 108 -19.97 -22.76 -8.19
C PHE A 108 -19.39 -24.08 -8.73
N GLY A 109 -18.48 -24.73 -7.99
CA GLY A 109 -17.96 -26.06 -8.32
C GLY A 109 -18.82 -27.21 -7.84
N SER A 110 -20.07 -27.32 -8.31
CA SER A 110 -20.80 -28.58 -8.20
C SER A 110 -20.34 -29.53 -9.31
N ASP A 111 -19.52 -30.51 -8.91
CA ASP A 111 -19.49 -31.92 -9.35
C ASP A 111 -19.38 -32.22 -10.86
N ASP A 112 -18.23 -32.77 -11.31
CA ASP A 112 -18.13 -34.09 -11.98
C ASP A 112 -16.69 -34.34 -12.51
N GLU A 113 -16.33 -35.62 -12.57
CA GLU A 113 -15.00 -36.23 -12.71
C GLU A 113 -14.26 -36.00 -14.07
N GLU A 114 -12.94 -36.28 -14.06
CA GLU A 114 -12.08 -36.59 -15.23
C GLU A 114 -11.61 -35.44 -16.16
N ASP A 115 -10.33 -35.00 -16.04
CA ASP A 115 -9.31 -35.07 -17.12
C ASP A 115 -8.02 -34.29 -16.77
N GLY A 116 -6.85 -34.93 -16.87
CA GLY A 116 -5.52 -34.34 -16.58
C GLY A 116 -5.11 -33.19 -17.51
N GLU A 117 -5.83 -32.99 -18.61
CA GLU A 117 -5.60 -31.91 -19.58
C GLU A 117 -6.25 -30.60 -19.14
N ALA A 118 -7.37 -30.67 -18.40
CA ALA A 118 -8.08 -29.50 -17.87
C ALA A 118 -7.34 -28.80 -16.72
N ALA A 119 -6.47 -29.54 -16.00
CA ALA A 119 -5.58 -28.98 -14.98
C ALA A 119 -4.49 -28.11 -15.61
N ARG A 120 -3.91 -28.56 -16.73
CA ARG A 120 -2.89 -27.78 -17.48
C ARG A 120 -3.48 -26.53 -18.12
N VAL A 121 -4.69 -26.63 -18.69
CA VAL A 121 -5.40 -25.46 -19.23
C VAL A 121 -5.80 -24.50 -18.11
N ARG A 122 -6.15 -24.98 -16.91
CA ARG A 122 -6.36 -24.12 -15.73
C ARG A 122 -5.08 -23.44 -15.28
N GLU A 123 -3.95 -24.15 -15.19
CA GLU A 123 -2.65 -23.53 -14.86
C GLU A 123 -2.22 -22.50 -15.90
N GLU A 124 -2.40 -22.78 -17.19
CA GLU A 124 -2.09 -21.83 -18.27
C GLU A 124 -2.99 -20.59 -18.17
N ARG A 125 -4.28 -20.78 -17.86
CA ARG A 125 -5.23 -19.69 -17.64
C ARG A 125 -4.95 -18.91 -16.37
N LEU A 126 -4.50 -19.55 -15.29
CA LEU A 126 -4.05 -18.90 -14.06
C LEU A 126 -2.75 -18.12 -14.29
N ALA A 127 -1.82 -18.65 -15.06
CA ALA A 127 -0.59 -17.96 -15.44
C ALA A 127 -0.88 -16.75 -16.34
N GLU A 128 -1.82 -16.87 -17.29
CA GLU A 128 -2.32 -15.75 -18.07
C GLU A 128 -3.05 -14.72 -17.21
N TYR A 129 -3.80 -15.15 -16.19
CA TYR A 129 -4.47 -14.24 -15.26
C TYR A 129 -3.47 -13.52 -14.34
N ARG A 130 -2.42 -14.20 -13.88
CA ARG A 130 -1.30 -13.59 -13.14
C ARG A 130 -0.58 -12.55 -13.99
N LYS A 131 -0.23 -12.89 -15.24
CA LYS A 131 0.36 -11.95 -16.19
C LYS A 131 -0.56 -10.77 -16.52
N LYS A 132 -1.89 -10.99 -16.62
CA LYS A 132 -2.87 -9.90 -16.82
C LYS A 132 -3.12 -9.06 -15.56
N LYS A 133 -2.96 -9.64 -14.36
CA LYS A 133 -2.97 -8.88 -13.10
C LYS A 133 -1.69 -8.06 -12.94
N GLU A 134 -0.54 -8.59 -13.35
CA GLU A 134 0.74 -7.88 -13.41
C GLU A 134 0.76 -6.78 -14.50
N ALA A 135 -0.03 -6.94 -15.57
CA ALA A 135 -0.17 -5.94 -16.64
C ALA A 135 -1.12 -4.78 -16.31
N LYS A 136 -1.84 -4.81 -15.16
CA LYS A 136 -2.51 -3.60 -14.69
C LYS A 136 -1.42 -2.68 -14.11
N PRO A 137 -1.31 -1.43 -14.56
CA PRO A 137 -0.31 -0.51 -14.04
C PRO A 137 -0.71 -0.17 -12.60
N LYS A 138 -0.26 -0.98 -11.65
CA LYS A 138 -0.23 -0.60 -10.25
C LYS A 138 0.66 0.62 -10.18
N THR A 139 0.21 1.63 -9.45
CA THR A 139 1.04 2.76 -9.07
C THR A 139 2.29 2.20 -8.40
N ILE A 140 3.39 2.16 -9.13
CA ILE A 140 4.67 1.66 -8.63
C ILE A 140 5.09 2.65 -7.55
N ALA A 141 4.77 2.35 -6.30
CA ALA A 141 5.29 3.09 -5.17
C ALA A 141 6.79 2.86 -5.15
N LYS A 142 7.53 3.93 -5.40
CA LYS A 142 8.99 3.90 -5.38
C LYS A 142 9.45 4.56 -4.10
N SER A 143 10.47 4.01 -3.49
CA SER A 143 11.16 4.64 -2.36
C SER A 143 12.62 4.82 -2.74
N VAL A 144 13.16 6.00 -2.43
CA VAL A 144 14.60 6.24 -2.42
C VAL A 144 15.11 5.90 -1.03
N VAL A 145 16.08 5.00 -0.97
CA VAL A 145 16.73 4.58 0.26
C VAL A 145 18.21 4.92 0.17
N THR A 146 18.74 5.45 1.25
CA THR A 146 20.17 5.69 1.44
C THR A 146 20.66 4.67 2.45
N LEU A 147 21.51 3.75 2.01
CA LEU A 147 22.02 2.65 2.80
C LEU A 147 23.50 2.90 3.12
N ASP A 148 23.85 2.75 4.39
CA ASP A 148 25.21 2.85 4.89
C ASP A 148 25.76 1.44 5.10
N VAL A 149 26.79 1.07 4.33
CA VAL A 149 27.52 -0.18 4.47
C VAL A 149 28.82 0.11 5.22
N LYS A 150 28.98 -0.51 6.39
CA LYS A 150 30.20 -0.39 7.20
C LYS A 150 31.13 -1.57 6.91
N PRO A 151 32.39 -1.32 6.51
CA PRO A 151 33.38 -2.38 6.38
C PRO A 151 33.93 -2.81 7.74
N TRP A 152 34.70 -3.90 7.75
CA TRP A 152 35.40 -4.37 8.96
C TRP A 152 36.51 -3.44 9.43
N ASP A 153 37.34 -2.97 8.50
CA ASP A 153 38.47 -2.09 8.80
C ASP A 153 38.89 -1.23 7.59
N ASP A 154 39.84 -0.32 7.80
CA ASP A 154 40.40 0.60 6.80
C ASP A 154 41.22 -0.08 5.68
N GLU A 155 41.62 -1.34 5.87
CA GLU A 155 42.28 -2.16 4.85
C GLU A 155 41.30 -2.79 3.83
N THR A 156 39.98 -2.73 4.07
CA THR A 156 38.97 -3.34 3.19
C THR A 156 38.89 -2.61 1.84
N ASP A 157 38.89 -3.34 0.72
CA ASP A 157 38.77 -2.73 -0.60
C ASP A 157 37.34 -2.18 -0.84
N MET A 158 37.19 -0.88 -0.64
CA MET A 158 35.93 -0.17 -0.82
C MET A 158 35.40 -0.21 -2.25
N LYS A 159 36.26 -0.38 -3.27
CA LYS A 159 35.81 -0.50 -4.65
C LYS A 159 35.24 -1.87 -4.93
N ALA A 160 35.89 -2.92 -4.44
CA ALA A 160 35.39 -4.29 -4.55
C ALA A 160 34.06 -4.45 -3.81
N LEU A 161 33.92 -3.84 -2.62
CA LEU A 161 32.65 -3.80 -1.89
C LEU A 161 31.55 -3.10 -2.71
N GLU A 162 31.85 -1.95 -3.31
CA GLU A 162 30.87 -1.25 -4.16
C GLU A 162 30.47 -2.08 -5.40
N GLU A 163 31.42 -2.75 -6.04
CA GLU A 163 31.16 -3.64 -7.18
C GLU A 163 30.31 -4.85 -6.77
N ALA A 164 30.58 -5.46 -5.62
CA ALA A 164 29.78 -6.56 -5.08
C ALA A 164 28.34 -6.13 -4.79
N VAL A 165 28.15 -4.98 -4.11
CA VAL A 165 26.81 -4.43 -3.81
C VAL A 165 26.07 -4.09 -5.10
N ARG A 166 26.73 -3.46 -6.08
CA ARG A 166 26.12 -3.15 -7.39
C ARG A 166 25.83 -4.40 -8.22
N GLY A 167 26.48 -5.53 -7.93
CA GLY A 167 26.27 -6.81 -8.60
C GLY A 167 24.95 -7.49 -8.22
N ILE A 168 24.27 -7.04 -7.15
CA ILE A 168 22.93 -7.50 -6.82
C ILE A 168 21.95 -6.91 -7.85
N GLU A 169 21.45 -7.76 -8.74
CA GLU A 169 20.42 -7.43 -9.72
C GLU A 169 19.06 -8.03 -9.30
N LYS A 170 18.11 -7.16 -8.95
CA LYS A 170 16.71 -7.53 -8.64
C LYS A 170 15.74 -6.71 -9.49
N ASP A 171 14.62 -7.31 -9.89
CA ASP A 171 13.58 -6.59 -10.63
C ASP A 171 12.95 -5.49 -9.76
N GLY A 172 13.10 -4.24 -10.19
CA GLY A 172 12.67 -3.05 -9.45
C GLY A 172 13.77 -2.37 -8.61
N LEU A 173 15.00 -2.88 -8.60
CA LEU A 173 16.13 -2.31 -7.86
C LEU A 173 16.97 -1.45 -8.80
N VAL A 174 17.16 -0.18 -8.46
CA VAL A 174 18.03 0.71 -9.22
C VAL A 174 19.08 1.31 -8.30
N TRP A 175 20.33 0.92 -8.51
CA TRP A 175 21.47 1.52 -7.81
C TRP A 175 21.72 2.95 -8.30
N GLY A 176 21.84 3.87 -7.34
CA GLY A 176 22.08 5.28 -7.55
C GLY A 176 23.53 5.69 -7.31
N ALA A 177 23.70 6.94 -6.87
CA ALA A 177 25.01 7.49 -6.52
C ALA A 177 25.51 6.89 -5.20
N SER A 178 26.80 6.58 -5.15
CA SER A 178 27.54 6.15 -3.96
C SER A 178 28.53 7.24 -3.54
N LYS A 179 28.83 7.30 -2.25
CA LYS A 179 29.89 8.15 -1.70
C LYS A 179 30.53 7.50 -0.47
N LEU A 180 31.81 7.75 -0.29
CA LEU A 180 32.57 7.28 0.88
C LEU A 180 32.56 8.37 1.95
N ILE A 181 32.02 8.08 3.12
CA ILE A 181 31.97 9.01 4.25
C ILE A 181 32.96 8.52 5.32
N PRO A 182 33.93 9.34 5.76
CA PRO A 182 34.81 9.00 6.87
C PRO A 182 34.02 8.92 8.19
N VAL A 183 34.18 7.81 8.93
CA VAL A 183 33.54 7.62 10.25
C VAL A 183 34.53 7.93 11.39
N GLY A 184 35.83 7.81 11.12
CA GLY A 184 36.92 8.05 12.06
C GLY A 184 37.95 6.93 12.01
N PHE A 185 39.14 7.17 12.57
CA PHE A 185 40.20 6.15 12.68
C PHE A 185 40.60 5.47 11.35
N GLY A 186 40.56 6.19 10.23
CA GLY A 186 40.88 5.64 8.91
C GLY A 186 39.70 4.95 8.20
N ILE A 187 38.70 4.52 8.96
CA ILE A 187 37.54 3.78 8.45
C ILE A 187 36.56 4.72 7.71
N LYS A 188 36.16 4.29 6.51
CA LYS A 188 35.16 4.96 5.67
C LYS A 188 33.97 4.04 5.48
N LYS A 189 32.76 4.54 5.70
CA LYS A 189 31.53 3.84 5.31
C LYS A 189 31.15 4.15 3.88
N LEU A 190 30.60 3.18 3.17
CA LEU A 190 29.98 3.39 1.86
C LEU A 190 28.54 3.83 2.09
N GLN A 191 28.19 5.04 1.67
CA GLN A 191 26.81 5.51 1.62
C GLN A 191 26.32 5.41 0.17
N ILE A 192 25.38 4.51 -0.10
CA ILE A 192 24.84 4.25 -1.44
C ILE A 192 23.35 4.57 -1.49
N ASN A 193 22.94 5.29 -2.52
CA ASN A 193 21.54 5.54 -2.80
C ASN A 193 20.99 4.42 -3.69
N LEU A 194 19.77 3.99 -3.44
CA LEU A 194 19.04 3.03 -4.25
C LEU A 194 17.58 3.47 -4.38
N VAL A 195 16.97 3.14 -5.51
CA VAL A 195 15.53 3.30 -5.75
C VAL A 195 14.92 1.92 -5.83
N ILE A 196 13.96 1.64 -4.97
CA ILE A 196 13.25 0.36 -4.92
C ILE A 196 11.78 0.53 -5.27
N GLU A 197 11.22 -0.50 -5.88
CA GLU A 197 9.77 -0.68 -6.02
C GLU A 197 9.25 -1.41 -4.77
N ASP A 198 8.48 -0.72 -3.92
CA ASP A 198 8.09 -1.20 -2.58
C ASP A 198 7.30 -2.53 -2.62
N GLU A 199 6.58 -2.81 -3.72
CA GLU A 199 5.80 -4.05 -3.88
C GLU A 199 6.65 -5.26 -4.26
N LYS A 200 7.87 -5.06 -4.78
CA LYS A 200 8.72 -6.14 -5.30
C LYS A 200 9.95 -6.40 -4.45
N ILE A 201 10.47 -5.37 -3.79
CA ILE A 201 11.74 -5.46 -3.08
C ILE A 201 11.50 -5.19 -1.60
N SER A 202 11.73 -6.22 -0.81
CA SER A 202 11.88 -6.09 0.63
C SER A 202 13.27 -5.55 0.95
N LEU A 203 13.33 -4.47 1.75
CA LEU A 203 14.59 -3.94 2.22
C LEU A 203 15.33 -4.89 3.16
N ALA A 204 14.60 -5.68 3.94
CA ALA A 204 15.19 -6.66 4.83
C ALA A 204 15.96 -7.73 4.03
N GLU A 205 15.37 -8.24 2.94
CA GLU A 205 16.06 -9.20 2.07
C GLU A 205 17.28 -8.60 1.37
N LEU A 206 17.19 -7.32 0.96
CA LEU A 206 18.32 -6.62 0.36
C LEU A 206 19.44 -6.40 1.38
N GLU A 207 19.11 -6.07 2.64
CA GLU A 207 20.09 -5.95 3.72
C GLU A 207 20.76 -7.28 4.03
N GLU A 208 20.00 -8.37 4.09
CA GLU A 208 20.51 -9.73 4.29
C GLU A 208 21.49 -10.13 3.17
N GLU A 209 21.13 -9.95 1.90
CA GLU A 209 22.02 -10.24 0.76
C GLU A 209 23.30 -9.41 0.79
N ILE A 210 23.24 -8.15 1.23
CA ILE A 210 24.44 -7.32 1.37
C ILE A 210 25.29 -7.80 2.55
N GLN A 211 24.67 -8.28 3.63
CA GLN A 211 25.37 -8.83 4.79
C GLN A 211 26.01 -10.19 4.53
N GLU A 212 25.53 -10.96 3.52
CA GLU A 212 26.19 -12.20 3.09
C GLU A 212 27.61 -11.97 2.54
N PHE A 213 27.94 -10.74 2.14
CA PHE A 213 29.32 -10.35 1.80
C PHE A 213 30.18 -10.15 3.07
N GLU A 214 30.22 -11.16 3.93
CA GLU A 214 30.90 -11.15 5.24
C GLU A 214 32.39 -10.79 5.14
N ASP A 215 33.03 -11.04 3.99
CA ASP A 215 34.44 -10.69 3.74
C ASP A 215 34.68 -9.16 3.69
N PHE A 216 33.65 -8.38 3.36
CA PHE A 216 33.75 -6.94 3.15
C PHE A 216 32.85 -6.14 4.09
N VAL A 217 31.69 -6.67 4.46
CA VAL A 217 30.63 -5.95 5.18
C VAL A 217 30.56 -6.42 6.63
N GLN A 218 30.66 -5.48 7.56
CA GLN A 218 30.48 -5.70 8.99
C GLN A 218 29.04 -5.48 9.43
N SER A 219 28.38 -4.44 8.88
CA SER A 219 26.97 -4.15 9.12
C SER A 219 26.40 -3.23 8.04
N THR A 220 25.08 -3.31 7.84
CA THR A 220 24.30 -2.40 7.01
C THR A 220 23.32 -1.61 7.87
N ASP A 221 23.11 -0.33 7.55
CA ASP A 221 22.13 0.53 8.22
C ASP A 221 21.38 1.41 7.21
N VAL A 222 20.08 1.61 7.43
CA VAL A 222 19.31 2.62 6.69
C VAL A 222 19.63 4.01 7.23
N ALA A 223 20.36 4.81 6.46
CA ALA A 223 20.66 6.19 6.83
C ALA A 223 19.46 7.12 6.60
N ALA A 224 18.72 6.91 5.52
CA ALA A 224 17.52 7.67 5.20
C ALA A 224 16.62 6.87 4.25
N MET A 225 15.31 7.08 4.38
CA MET A 225 14.30 6.58 3.45
C MET A 225 13.35 7.72 3.11
N GLN A 226 13.08 7.92 1.83
CA GLN A 226 12.09 8.86 1.33
C GLN A 226 11.22 8.18 0.28
N LYS A 227 9.90 8.26 0.48
CA LYS A 227 8.93 7.83 -0.51
C LYS A 227 8.90 8.82 -1.69
N LEU A 228 8.90 8.31 -2.92
CA LEU A 228 8.70 9.09 -4.15
C LEU A 228 7.21 9.25 -4.47
#